data_AF-A0A4R3IHR6-F1
#
_entry.id   AF-A0A4R3IHR6-F1
#
_cell.length_a   1.000
_cell.length_b   1.000
_cell.length_c   1.000
_cell.angle_alpha   90.00
_cell.angle_beta   90.00
_cell.angle_gamma   90.00
#
_symmetry.space_group_name_H-M   'P 1'
#
loop_
_entity.id
_entity.type
_entity.pdbx_description
1 polymer ?
#
loop_
_entity_poly.entity_id
_entity_poly.type
_entity_poly.pdbx_seq_one_letter_code
_entity_poly.pdbx_strand_id
1 'polypeptide(L)'
;MKRLVRHIEGRHLTAADKRNFLVGIEYLRNQETCAMWLRRGGSKKQYCLTPDPDIPHRYSVEMRETYTTDFGQLRHRDTRHVIETSGVDPLPSSGWPVEEDDADPLPSQEEIPFD
;
A
#
# COMPACT_ATOMS: atom_id res chain seq x y z
N MET A 1 20.86 -7.34 5.81
CA MET A 1 19.79 -7.58 6.82
C MET A 1 18.60 -8.25 6.14
N LYS A 2 17.81 -9.07 6.85
CA LYS A 2 16.64 -9.73 6.26
C LYS A 2 15.46 -8.74 6.21
N ARG A 3 14.83 -8.60 5.03
CA ARG A 3 13.63 -7.77 4.85
C ARG A 3 12.45 -8.40 5.57
N LEU A 4 11.85 -7.67 6.50
CA LEU A 4 10.78 -8.17 7.37
C LEU A 4 9.68 -7.13 7.55
N VAL A 5 8.44 -7.62 7.69
CA VAL A 5 7.27 -6.83 8.08
C VAL A 5 6.75 -7.35 9.40
N ARG A 6 6.79 -6.49 10.40
CA ARG A 6 6.14 -6.67 11.68
C ARG A 6 4.76 -6.03 11.62
N HIS A 7 3.73 -6.83 11.86
CA HIS A 7 2.36 -6.35 11.94
C HIS A 7 2.08 -5.85 13.36
N ILE A 8 1.68 -4.58 13.49
CA ILE A 8 1.46 -3.93 14.77
C ILE A 8 -0.02 -3.94 15.13
N GLU A 9 -0.87 -3.47 14.21
CA GLU A 9 -2.32 -3.34 14.42
C GLU A 9 -3.09 -3.67 13.14
N GLY A 10 -4.28 -4.26 13.27
CA GLY A 10 -5.21 -4.51 12.18
C GLY A 10 -5.60 -5.98 11.97
N ARG A 11 -6.11 -6.24 10.76
CA ARG A 11 -6.48 -7.57 10.21
C ARG A 11 -5.33 -8.58 10.28
N HIS A 12 -5.61 -9.88 10.27
CA HIS A 12 -4.55 -10.82 9.91
C HIS A 12 -4.04 -10.51 8.49
N LEU A 13 -2.72 -10.28 8.37
CA LEU A 13 -2.04 -10.07 7.10
C LEU A 13 -1.40 -11.38 6.62
N THR A 14 -1.67 -11.76 5.38
CA THR A 14 -1.06 -12.94 4.78
C THR A 14 0.43 -12.69 4.46
N ALA A 15 1.18 -13.77 4.24
CA ALA A 15 2.57 -13.65 3.79
C ALA A 15 2.69 -12.99 2.40
N ALA A 16 1.65 -13.06 1.56
CA ALA A 16 1.61 -12.35 0.28
C ALA A 16 1.45 -10.85 0.50
N ASP A 17 0.54 -10.43 1.39
CA ASP A 17 0.33 -9.01 1.72
C ASP A 17 1.62 -8.36 2.24
N LYS A 18 2.31 -9.03 3.18
CA LYS A 18 3.60 -8.55 3.71
C LYS A 18 4.67 -8.39 2.63
N ARG A 19 4.75 -9.32 1.68
CA ARG A 19 5.69 -9.21 0.54
C ARG A 19 5.31 -8.03 -0.36
N ASN A 20 4.03 -7.84 -0.63
CA ASN A 20 3.55 -6.73 -1.44
C ASN A 20 3.85 -5.38 -0.78
N PHE A 21 3.77 -5.27 0.55
CA PHE A 21 4.15 -4.03 1.24
C PHE A 21 5.63 -3.69 1.09
N LEU A 22 6.53 -4.68 1.25
CA LEU A 22 7.96 -4.44 1.07
C LEU A 22 8.27 -3.98 -0.36
N VAL A 23 7.67 -4.64 -1.34
CA VAL A 23 7.83 -4.29 -2.75
C VAL A 23 7.24 -2.90 -3.04
N GLY A 24 6.07 -2.59 -2.49
CA GLY A 24 5.43 -1.29 -2.64
C GLY A 24 6.24 -0.14 -2.02
N ILE A 25 6.83 -0.36 -0.84
CA ILE A 25 7.75 0.60 -0.21
C ILE A 25 8.96 0.86 -1.13
N GLU A 26 9.56 -0.19 -1.68
CA GLU A 26 10.71 -0.03 -2.59
C GLU A 26 10.36 0.67 -3.90
N TYR A 27 9.17 0.38 -4.44
CA TYR A 27 8.65 1.07 -5.62
C TYR A 27 8.43 2.56 -5.34
N LEU A 28 7.71 2.89 -4.26
CA LEU A 28 7.38 4.26 -3.89
C LEU A 28 8.63 5.11 -3.63
N ARG A 29 9.76 4.53 -3.19
CA ARG A 29 11.01 5.29 -3.01
C ARG A 29 11.52 5.99 -4.28
N ASN A 30 11.17 5.48 -5.45
CA ASN A 30 11.60 6.04 -6.74
C ASN A 30 10.51 6.88 -7.40
N GLN A 31 9.38 7.07 -6.74
CA GLN A 31 8.26 7.86 -7.26
C GLN A 31 8.32 9.30 -6.74
N GLU A 32 7.57 10.18 -7.40
CA GLU A 32 7.40 11.58 -6.98
C GLU A 32 6.11 11.80 -6.16
N THR A 33 5.17 10.83 -6.17
CA THR A 33 3.93 10.79 -5.37
C THR A 33 3.82 9.55 -4.45
N CYS A 34 3.35 9.75 -3.22
CA CYS A 34 3.25 8.68 -2.20
C CYS A 34 1.81 8.28 -1.83
N ALA A 35 0.80 8.94 -2.38
CA ALA A 35 -0.63 8.71 -2.08
C ALA A 35 -1.35 7.92 -3.18
N MET A 36 -0.72 6.88 -3.73
CA MET A 36 -1.30 6.06 -4.79
C MET A 36 -1.75 4.68 -4.31
N TRP A 37 -2.88 4.21 -4.85
CA TRP A 37 -3.35 2.84 -4.63
C TRP A 37 -2.54 1.86 -5.48
N LEU A 38 -1.53 1.25 -4.88
CA LEU A 38 -0.69 0.24 -5.51
C LEU A 38 -1.47 -1.06 -5.72
N ARG A 39 -1.47 -1.55 -6.96
CA ARG A 39 -2.05 -2.85 -7.32
C ARG A 39 -0.98 -3.72 -7.95
N ARG A 40 -0.92 -4.99 -7.50
CA ARG A 40 -0.16 -6.01 -8.21
C ARG A 40 -1.01 -6.55 -9.37
N GLY A 41 -0.43 -6.70 -10.56
CA GLY A 41 -1.10 -7.29 -11.72
C GLY A 41 -1.85 -8.59 -11.36
N GLY A 42 -3.12 -8.67 -11.74
CA GLY A 42 -4.01 -9.81 -11.42
C GLY A 42 -4.48 -9.92 -9.96
N SER A 43 -3.98 -9.10 -9.02
CA SER A 43 -4.48 -9.07 -7.64
C SER A 43 -5.85 -8.38 -7.56
N LYS A 44 -6.73 -8.91 -6.70
CA LYS A 44 -7.98 -8.24 -6.30
C LYS A 44 -7.79 -7.22 -5.16
N LYS A 45 -6.57 -7.14 -4.63
CA LYS A 45 -6.18 -6.23 -3.54
C LYS A 45 -5.37 -5.06 -4.06
N GLN A 46 -5.67 -3.89 -3.52
CA GLN A 46 -4.93 -2.64 -3.69
C GLN A 46 -4.46 -2.15 -2.32
N TYR A 47 -3.35 -1.43 -2.29
CA TYR A 47 -2.72 -0.97 -1.06
C TYR A 47 -2.30 0.49 -1.17
N CYS A 48 -2.59 1.30 -0.17
CA CYS A 48 -2.04 2.63 0.01
C CYS A 48 -1.12 2.63 1.24
N LEU A 49 0.10 3.13 1.09
CA LEU A 49 1.14 3.11 2.12
C LEU A 49 1.46 4.54 2.53
N THR A 50 1.25 4.88 3.80
CA THR A 50 1.55 6.21 4.34
C THR A 50 2.65 6.09 5.39
N PRO A 51 3.83 6.71 5.19
CA PRO A 51 4.89 6.73 6.20
C PRO A 51 4.43 7.49 7.45
N ASP A 52 4.82 6.99 8.61
CA ASP A 52 4.68 7.69 9.87
C ASP A 52 5.72 8.83 9.94
N PRO A 53 5.32 10.08 10.20
CA PRO A 53 6.26 11.21 10.23
C PRO A 53 7.20 11.17 11.44
N ASP A 54 6.77 10.54 12.55
CA ASP A 54 7.49 10.54 13.82
C ASP A 54 8.37 9.28 13.98
N ILE A 55 7.93 8.15 13.39
CA ILE A 55 8.60 6.86 13.56
C ILE A 55 9.09 6.33 12.21
N PRO A 56 10.42 6.35 11.95
CA PRO A 56 10.96 5.82 10.71
C PRO A 56 10.65 4.32 10.61
N HIS A 57 10.38 3.85 9.38
CA HIS A 57 9.99 2.47 9.07
C HIS A 57 8.63 2.01 9.59
N ARG A 58 7.84 2.89 10.23
CA ARG A 58 6.44 2.63 10.55
C ARG A 58 5.54 3.20 9.46
N TYR A 59 4.50 2.45 9.11
CA TYR A 59 3.57 2.81 8.06
C TYR A 59 2.13 2.52 8.48
N SER A 60 1.25 3.45 8.17
CA SER A 60 -0.19 3.18 8.06
C SER A 60 -0.45 2.59 6.67
N VAL A 61 -1.21 1.50 6.62
CA VAL A 61 -1.55 0.83 5.36
C VAL A 61 -3.05 0.69 5.24
N GLU A 62 -3.60 1.26 4.17
CA GLU A 62 -4.97 0.98 3.75
C GLU A 62 -4.96 -0.10 2.68
N MET A 63 -5.74 -1.15 2.90
CA MET A 63 -5.89 -2.25 1.96
C MET A 63 -7.35 -2.33 1.51
N ARG A 64 -7.56 -2.23 0.20
CA ARG A 64 -8.84 -2.40 -0.46
C ARG A 64 -8.87 -3.75 -1.15
N GLU A 65 -9.83 -4.60 -0.77
CA GLU A 65 -10.07 -5.90 -1.39
C GLU A 65 -11.37 -5.88 -2.18
N THR A 66 -11.28 -6.18 -3.48
CA THR A 66 -12.44 -6.34 -4.35
C THR A 66 -12.89 -7.80 -4.34
N TYR A 67 -14.17 -8.05 -4.04
CA TYR A 67 -14.73 -9.40 -4.00
C TYR A 67 -16.09 -9.45 -4.68
N THR A 68 -16.47 -10.65 -5.13
CA THR A 68 -17.77 -10.91 -5.74
C THR A 68 -18.62 -11.65 -4.72
N THR A 69 -19.81 -11.13 -4.44
CA THR A 69 -20.79 -11.79 -3.57
C THR A 69 -21.41 -13.01 -4.26
N ASP A 70 -22.09 -13.87 -3.50
CA ASP A 70 -22.80 -15.04 -4.05
C ASP A 70 -23.87 -14.66 -5.10
N PHE A 71 -24.34 -13.41 -5.08
CA PHE A 71 -25.28 -12.83 -6.06
C PHE A 71 -24.59 -12.19 -7.27
N GLY A 72 -23.28 -12.40 -7.46
CA GLY A 72 -22.52 -11.82 -8.57
C GLY A 72 -22.19 -10.33 -8.42
N GLN A 73 -22.60 -9.68 -7.33
CA GLN A 73 -22.32 -8.25 -7.13
C GLN A 73 -20.86 -8.03 -6.73
N LEU A 74 -20.20 -7.08 -7.40
CA LEU A 74 -18.87 -6.60 -7.01
C LEU A 74 -18.98 -5.71 -5.77
N ARG A 75 -18.12 -5.95 -4.78
CA ARG A 75 -18.03 -5.17 -3.54
C ARG A 75 -16.57 -4.89 -3.21
N HIS A 76 -16.36 -3.84 -2.43
CA HIS A 76 -15.05 -3.48 -1.88
C HIS A 76 -15.07 -3.59 -0.37
N ARG A 77 -13.96 -4.04 0.19
CA ARG A 77 -13.70 -4.05 1.62
C ARG A 77 -12.41 -3.30 1.87
N ASP A 78 -12.51 -2.21 2.60
CA ASP A 78 -11.35 -1.45 3.04
C ASP A 78 -10.98 -1.88 4.47
N THR A 79 -9.68 -2.05 4.71
CA THR A 79 -9.12 -2.40 6.01
C THR A 79 -7.87 -1.56 6.26
N ARG A 80 -7.71 -1.12 7.50
CA ARG A 80 -6.55 -0.34 7.93
C ARG A 80 -5.64 -1.17 8.81
N HIS A 81 -4.34 -1.03 8.60
CA HIS A 81 -3.29 -1.73 9.32
C HIS A 81 -2.16 -0.78 9.68
N VAL A 82 -1.41 -1.12 10.71
CA VAL A 82 -0.15 -0.47 11.05
C VAL A 82 0.95 -1.51 10.99
N ILE A 83 1.99 -1.23 10.23
CA ILE A 83 3.15 -2.11 10.07
C ILE A 83 4.44 -1.39 10.41
N GLU A 84 5.42 -2.16 10.82
CA GLU A 84 6.81 -1.73 10.96
C GLU A 84 7.67 -2.62 10.07
N THR A 85 8.66 -2.02 9.41
CA THR A 85 9.54 -2.73 8.49
C THR A 85 10.97 -2.75 9.00
N SER A 86 11.75 -3.74 8.57
CA SER A 86 13.17 -3.83 8.89
C SER A 86 13.94 -4.36 7.69
N GLY A 87 15.19 -3.92 7.54
CA GLY A 87 16.06 -4.33 6.43
C GLY A 87 15.68 -3.73 5.07
N VAL A 88 14.85 -2.69 5.06
CA VAL A 88 14.54 -1.82 3.92
C VAL A 88 14.72 -0.37 4.36
N ASP A 89 15.19 0.51 3.48
CA ASP A 89 15.28 1.94 3.85
C ASP A 89 13.88 2.55 3.92
N PRO A 90 13.66 3.53 4.82
CA PRO A 90 12.34 4.11 5.00
C PRO A 90 11.96 5.00 3.81
N LEU A 91 10.65 5.17 3.58
CA LEU A 91 10.18 6.24 2.69
C LEU A 91 10.55 7.60 3.30
N PRO A 92 10.92 8.60 2.48
CA PRO A 92 11.13 9.95 2.98
C PRO A 92 9.82 10.51 3.53
N SER A 93 9.84 10.99 4.77
CA SER A 93 8.66 11.51 5.49
C SER A 93 8.24 12.92 5.05
N SER A 94 9.09 13.64 4.31
CA SER A 94 8.87 15.03 3.89
C SER A 94 9.21 15.23 2.42
N GLY A 95 8.33 15.91 1.67
CA GLY A 95 8.60 16.33 0.28
C GLY A 95 7.58 15.89 -0.76
N TRP A 96 6.54 15.15 -0.35
CA TRP A 96 5.52 14.67 -1.28
C TRP A 96 4.36 15.65 -1.34
N PRO A 97 3.98 16.17 -2.52
CA PRO A 97 2.72 16.87 -2.64
C PRO A 97 1.60 15.88 -2.34
N VAL A 98 0.81 16.17 -1.30
CA VAL A 98 -0.51 15.56 -1.15
C VAL A 98 -1.33 16.18 -2.27
N GLU A 99 -1.69 15.42 -3.31
CA GLU A 99 -2.75 15.87 -4.20
C GLU A 99 -4.02 15.95 -3.35
N GLU A 100 -4.36 17.17 -2.93
CA GLU A 100 -5.66 17.48 -2.35
C GLU A 100 -6.74 17.07 -3.35
N ASP A 101 -7.75 16.37 -2.83
CA ASP A 101 -8.85 15.68 -3.49
C ASP A 101 -9.82 16.69 -4.17
N ASP A 102 -9.33 17.41 -5.19
CA ASP A 102 -10.12 18.41 -5.92
C ASP A 102 -9.82 18.34 -7.44
N ALA A 103 -10.20 17.23 -8.09
CA ALA A 103 -10.58 17.17 -9.52
C ALA A 103 -10.85 15.73 -9.99
N ASP A 104 -12.11 15.45 -10.36
CA ASP A 104 -12.55 14.42 -11.33
C ASP A 104 -12.05 12.95 -11.15
N PRO A 105 -12.73 11.93 -11.71
CA PRO A 105 -12.26 10.55 -11.59
C PRO A 105 -10.86 10.40 -12.21
N LEU A 106 -9.86 10.14 -11.36
CA LEU A 106 -8.45 9.95 -11.73
C LEU A 106 -8.29 9.01 -12.94
N PRO A 107 -7.52 9.39 -13.97
CA PRO A 107 -7.18 8.47 -15.04
C PRO A 107 -6.15 7.44 -14.57
N SER A 108 -6.44 6.17 -14.89
CA SER A 108 -5.50 5.07 -15.12
C SER A 108 -4.69 4.54 -13.92
N GLN A 109 -5.11 3.36 -13.44
CA GLN A 109 -4.37 2.49 -12.53
C GLN A 109 -2.99 2.14 -13.12
N GLU A 110 -1.90 2.55 -12.48
CA GLU A 110 -0.57 2.06 -12.88
C GLU A 110 -0.36 0.64 -12.35
N GLU A 111 -0.26 -0.31 -13.29
CA GLU A 111 0.19 -1.66 -12.98
C GLU A 111 1.71 -1.65 -12.82
N ILE A 112 2.18 -2.02 -11.63
CA ILE A 112 3.61 -2.17 -11.38
C ILE A 112 4.11 -3.37 -12.21
N PRO A 113 5.06 -3.19 -13.16
CA PRO A 113 5.61 -4.30 -13.93
C PRO A 113 6.48 -5.19 -13.03
N PHE A 114 6.27 -6.50 -13.12
CA PHE A 114 7.10 -7.51 -12.47
C PHE A 114 7.51 -8.56 -13.49
N ASP A 115 8.82 -8.64 -13.79
CA ASP A 115 9.50 -9.78 -14.40
C ASP A 115 9.72 -10.89 -13.33
#